data_AF-A0A962C4Y6-F1
#
_entry.id   AF-A0A962C4Y6-F1
#
_cell.length_a   1.000
_cell.length_b   1.000
_cell.length_c   1.000
_cell.angle_alpha   90.00
_cell.angle_beta   90.00
_cell.angle_gamma   90.00
#
_symmetry.space_group_name_H-M   'P 1'
#
loop_
_entity.id
_entity.type
_entity.pdbx_description
1 polymer ?
#
loop_
_entity_poly.entity_id
_entity_poly.type
_entity_poly.pdbx_seq_one_letter_code
_entity_poly.pdbx_strand_id
1 'polypeptide(L)'
;TKAQRKLFFNLRKSKKRLGWMNNEEVNTIARELGVPAATVLEMESRLSGRDIAFDAPTDDDEDARPSPVMFLEDHQNADPYLTVENDSEEESSLDTLHKGLAKLDERSRDIIQRRWLGDENKATLQELADEYGVSAERIRQVEANAMKKMRALFVA
;
A
#
# COMPACT_ATOMS: atom_id res chain seq x y z
N THR A 1 13.35 -0.57 25.27
CA THR A 1 13.33 0.45 26.37
C THR A 1 14.17 -0.01 27.56
N LYS A 2 14.49 0.88 28.52
CA LYS A 2 15.26 0.54 29.74
C LYS A 2 14.60 -0.58 30.57
N ALA A 3 13.26 -0.60 30.60
CA ALA A 3 12.47 -1.64 31.27
C ALA A 3 12.62 -3.02 30.62
N GLN A 4 12.54 -3.11 29.29
CA GLN A 4 12.74 -4.36 28.54
C GLN A 4 14.15 -4.93 28.73
N ARG A 5 15.17 -4.08 28.77
CA ARG A 5 16.56 -4.50 29.02
C ARG A 5 16.71 -5.13 30.42
N LYS A 6 16.12 -4.50 31.45
CA LYS A 6 16.12 -5.03 32.82
C LYS A 6 15.40 -6.39 32.90
N LEU A 7 14.25 -6.50 32.22
CA LEU A 7 13.48 -7.75 32.11
C LEU A 7 14.30 -8.86 31.43
N PHE A 8 14.97 -8.56 30.32
CA PHE A 8 15.81 -9.52 29.60
C PHE A 8 16.97 -10.06 30.46
N PHE A 9 17.69 -9.20 31.17
CA PHE A 9 18.78 -9.63 32.06
C PHE A 9 18.26 -10.43 33.27
N ASN A 10 17.11 -10.05 33.82
CA ASN A 10 16.46 -10.81 34.90
C ASN A 10 16.01 -12.20 34.43
N LEU A 11 15.40 -12.29 33.24
CA LEU A 11 15.00 -13.56 32.60
C LEU A 11 16.20 -14.46 32.31
N ARG A 12 17.30 -13.90 31.79
CA ARG A 12 18.55 -14.64 31.57
C ARG A 12 19.12 -15.19 32.87
N LYS A 13 19.01 -14.44 33.98
CA LYS A 13 19.48 -14.87 35.30
C LYS A 13 18.60 -15.95 35.92
N SER A 14 17.29 -15.90 35.71
CA SER A 14 16.33 -16.87 36.27
C SER A 14 16.24 -18.18 35.48
N LYS A 15 16.62 -18.17 34.20
CA LYS A 15 16.58 -19.35 33.32
C LYS A 15 17.64 -20.39 33.72
N LYS A 16 17.24 -21.34 34.57
CA LYS A 16 18.08 -22.47 35.03
C LYS A 16 18.27 -23.58 33.98
N ARG A 17 17.48 -23.60 32.90
CA ARG A 17 17.49 -24.64 31.86
C ARG A 17 17.58 -24.04 30.45
N LEU A 18 18.44 -24.62 29.60
CA LEU A 18 18.47 -24.33 28.16
C LEU A 18 17.29 -25.02 27.46
N GLY A 19 16.14 -24.37 27.42
CA GLY A 19 14.95 -24.84 26.70
C GLY A 19 13.86 -23.77 26.64
N TRP A 20 12.82 -23.99 25.84
CA TRP A 20 11.63 -23.13 25.85
C TRP A 20 10.87 -23.28 27.18
N MET A 21 10.34 -22.17 27.69
CA MET A 21 9.57 -22.12 28.92
C MET A 21 8.19 -22.72 28.70
N ASN A 22 7.71 -23.45 29.69
CA ASN A 22 6.32 -23.88 29.70
C ASN A 22 5.39 -22.73 30.15
N ASN A 23 4.08 -22.89 29.95
CA ASN A 23 3.11 -21.85 30.25
C ASN A 23 3.08 -21.47 31.76
N GLU A 24 3.32 -22.43 32.65
CA GLU A 24 3.37 -22.20 34.10
C GLU A 24 4.59 -21.38 34.53
N GLU A 25 5.75 -21.63 33.93
CA GLU A 25 6.99 -20.88 34.13
C GLU A 25 6.82 -19.43 33.66
N VAL A 26 6.21 -19.23 32.48
CA VAL A 26 5.90 -17.90 31.93
C VAL A 26 4.98 -17.12 32.87
N ASN A 27 3.90 -17.74 33.37
CA ASN A 27 2.95 -17.07 34.26
C ASN A 27 3.54 -16.75 35.63
N THR A 28 4.39 -17.63 36.16
CA THR A 28 5.10 -17.40 37.42
C THR A 28 6.02 -16.18 37.32
N ILE A 29 6.81 -16.11 36.24
CA ILE A 29 7.76 -15.02 36.02
C ILE A 29 7.04 -13.71 35.69
N ALA A 30 5.95 -13.76 34.93
CA ALA A 30 5.09 -12.61 34.68
C ALA A 30 4.59 -11.99 35.98
N ARG A 31 4.18 -12.83 36.94
CA ARG A 31 3.74 -12.39 38.27
C ARG A 31 4.88 -11.83 39.12
N GLU A 32 6.03 -12.50 39.13
CA GLU A 32 7.21 -12.06 39.90
C GLU A 32 7.76 -10.72 39.41
N LEU A 33 7.73 -10.49 38.09
CA LEU A 33 8.28 -9.29 37.45
C LEU A 33 7.22 -8.21 37.20
N GLY A 34 5.94 -8.48 37.49
CA GLY A 34 4.84 -7.53 37.35
C GLY A 34 4.57 -7.11 35.90
N VAL A 35 4.78 -8.02 34.94
CA VAL A 35 4.62 -7.76 33.50
C VAL A 35 3.64 -8.76 32.87
N PRO A 36 3.00 -8.43 31.72
CA PRO A 36 2.15 -9.38 31.01
C PRO A 36 2.92 -10.63 30.55
N ALA A 37 2.25 -11.78 30.55
CA ALA A 37 2.81 -13.05 30.03
C ALA A 37 3.28 -12.92 28.56
N ALA A 38 2.56 -12.14 27.75
CA ALA A 38 2.95 -11.85 26.36
C ALA A 38 4.34 -11.18 26.28
N THR A 39 4.67 -10.29 27.22
CA THR A 39 5.97 -9.62 27.27
C THR A 39 7.07 -10.59 27.70
N VAL A 40 6.76 -11.54 28.58
CA VAL A 40 7.71 -12.61 28.96
C VAL A 40 8.02 -13.51 27.76
N LEU A 41 7.00 -13.92 27.00
CA LEU A 41 7.16 -14.73 25.77
C LEU A 41 7.97 -14.00 24.69
N GLU A 42 7.70 -12.70 24.48
CA GLU A 42 8.47 -11.88 23.53
C GLU A 42 9.95 -11.80 23.93
N MET A 43 10.24 -11.57 25.22
CA MET A 43 11.61 -11.50 25.72
C MET A 43 12.29 -12.88 25.73
N GLU A 44 11.53 -13.95 25.92
CA GLU A 44 12.04 -15.32 25.82
C GLU A 44 12.43 -15.66 24.38
N SER A 45 11.59 -15.33 23.40
CA SER A 45 11.86 -15.50 21.98
C SER A 45 13.13 -14.75 21.55
N ARG A 46 13.34 -13.54 22.08
CA ARG A 46 14.58 -12.78 21.85
C ARG A 46 15.81 -13.38 22.55
N LEU A 47 15.63 -14.06 23.67
CA LEU A 47 16.72 -14.69 24.42
C LEU A 47 17.12 -16.05 23.83
N SER A 48 16.15 -16.79 23.25
CA SER A 48 16.36 -18.07 22.59
C SER A 48 16.78 -17.94 21.13
N GLY A 49 16.41 -16.83 20.47
CA GLY A 49 16.83 -16.51 19.12
C GLY A 49 18.34 -16.27 19.05
N ARG A 50 19.04 -17.08 18.25
CA ARG A 50 20.39 -16.75 17.79
C ARG A 50 20.25 -15.71 16.69
N ASP A 51 21.06 -14.65 16.71
CA ASP A 51 21.06 -13.68 15.61
C ASP A 51 21.37 -14.42 14.29
N ILE A 52 20.52 -14.21 13.28
CA ILE A 52 20.68 -14.76 11.94
C ILE A 52 21.06 -13.58 11.04
N ALA A 53 22.12 -13.75 10.24
CA ALA A 53 22.47 -12.76 9.23
C ALA A 53 21.35 -12.68 8.18
N PHE A 54 20.92 -11.47 7.86
CA PHE A 54 19.88 -11.23 6.85
C PHE A 54 20.32 -11.66 5.46
N ASP A 55 21.59 -11.39 5.15
CA ASP A 55 22.30 -11.75 3.93
C ASP A 55 23.58 -12.49 4.35
N ALA A 56 23.41 -13.76 4.71
CA ALA A 56 24.51 -14.65 5.04
C ALA A 56 25.21 -15.07 3.75
N PRO A 57 26.56 -15.11 3.70
CA PRO A 57 27.26 -15.64 2.54
C PRO A 57 26.80 -17.08 2.30
N THR A 58 26.40 -17.36 1.07
CA THR A 58 26.20 -18.72 0.58
C THR A 58 27.57 -19.38 0.51
N ASP A 59 27.88 -20.26 1.46
CA ASP A 59 29.02 -21.16 1.32
C ASP A 59 28.73 -22.11 0.16
N ASP A 60 29.75 -22.55 -0.58
CA ASP A 60 29.61 -23.41 -1.78
C ASP A 60 29.20 -24.86 -1.44
N ASP A 61 28.88 -25.12 -0.16
CA ASP A 61 28.35 -26.39 0.34
C ASP A 61 26.86 -26.51 -0.03
N GLU A 62 26.48 -27.62 -0.66
CA GLU A 62 25.09 -27.95 -1.02
C GLU A 62 24.12 -27.97 0.19
N ASP A 63 24.63 -28.04 1.42
CA ASP A 63 23.88 -28.03 2.68
C ASP A 63 23.73 -26.63 3.32
N ALA A 64 24.21 -25.56 2.66
CA ALA A 64 24.08 -24.20 3.16
C ALA A 64 22.60 -23.79 3.24
N ARG A 65 22.15 -23.36 4.43
CA ARG A 65 20.77 -22.90 4.62
C ARG A 65 20.56 -21.57 3.87
N PRO A 66 19.48 -21.44 3.08
CA PRO A 66 19.23 -20.20 2.35
C PRO A 66 19.04 -19.03 3.31
N SER A 67 19.64 -17.88 2.97
CA SER A 67 19.54 -16.65 3.77
C SER A 67 18.13 -16.06 3.69
N PRO A 68 17.62 -15.37 4.74
CA PRO A 68 16.27 -14.78 4.74
C PRO A 68 15.95 -13.89 3.54
N VAL A 69 16.94 -13.17 2.99
CA VAL A 69 16.78 -12.31 1.79
C VAL A 69 16.27 -13.09 0.57
N MET A 70 16.58 -14.38 0.45
CA MET A 70 16.19 -15.22 -0.70
C MET A 70 14.70 -15.59 -0.71
N PHE A 71 13.99 -15.36 0.40
CA PHE A 71 12.56 -15.65 0.54
C PHE A 71 11.70 -14.39 0.50
N LEU A 72 12.30 -13.21 0.33
CA LEU A 72 11.56 -11.96 0.23
C LEU A 72 11.10 -11.74 -1.20
N GLU A 73 9.79 -11.60 -1.36
CA GLU A 73 9.17 -11.27 -2.63
C GLU A 73 9.01 -9.75 -2.77
N ASP A 74 9.35 -9.21 -3.94
CA ASP A 74 8.97 -7.85 -4.30
C ASP A 74 7.54 -7.85 -4.85
N HIS A 75 6.56 -7.65 -3.97
CA HIS A 75 5.15 -7.63 -4.38
C HIS A 75 4.78 -6.51 -5.38
N GLN A 76 5.63 -5.49 -5.56
CA GLN A 76 5.34 -4.40 -6.50
C GLN A 76 5.86 -4.69 -7.91
N ASN A 77 7.01 -5.37 -8.03
CA ASN A 77 7.67 -5.60 -9.32
C ASN A 77 7.87 -7.09 -9.67
N ALA A 78 7.26 -8.01 -8.91
CA ALA A 78 7.48 -9.45 -9.11
C ALA A 78 6.97 -9.97 -10.47
N ASP A 79 5.94 -9.35 -11.05
CA ASP A 79 5.35 -9.81 -12.31
C ASP A 79 5.55 -8.81 -13.45
N PRO A 80 6.49 -9.08 -14.38
CA PRO A 80 6.70 -8.22 -15.55
C PRO A 80 5.49 -8.20 -16.49
N TYR A 81 4.65 -9.23 -16.52
CA TYR A 81 3.43 -9.20 -17.33
C TYR A 81 2.46 -8.13 -16.83
N LEU A 82 2.33 -8.00 -15.52
CA LEU A 82 1.45 -7.01 -14.91
C LEU A 82 1.90 -5.58 -15.23
N THR A 83 3.21 -5.34 -15.28
CA THR A 83 3.75 -4.02 -15.69
C THR A 83 3.40 -3.68 -17.14
N VAL A 84 3.60 -4.61 -18.07
CA VAL A 84 3.29 -4.41 -19.50
C VAL A 84 1.78 -4.28 -19.74
N GLU A 85 0.97 -5.04 -19.01
CA GLU A 85 -0.49 -4.95 -19.05
C GLU A 85 -0.96 -3.56 -18.60
N ASN A 86 -0.49 -3.08 -17.44
CA ASN A 86 -0.84 -1.75 -16.93
C ASN A 86 -0.45 -0.63 -17.92
N ASP A 87 0.77 -0.67 -18.48
CA ASP A 87 1.22 0.32 -19.46
C ASP A 87 0.33 0.32 -20.72
N SER A 88 -0.06 -0.87 -21.18
CA SER A 88 -0.95 -1.04 -22.35
C SER A 88 -2.37 -0.56 -22.06
N GLU A 89 -2.89 -0.84 -20.86
CA GLU A 89 -4.21 -0.38 -20.41
C GLU A 89 -4.26 1.14 -20.27
N GLU A 90 -3.19 1.76 -19.74
CA GLU A 90 -3.06 3.21 -19.64
C GLU A 90 -3.07 3.87 -21.04
N GLU A 91 -2.25 3.37 -21.97
CA GLU A 91 -2.20 3.89 -23.34
C GLU A 91 -3.56 3.77 -24.05
N SER A 92 -4.20 2.60 -23.95
CA SER A 92 -5.52 2.33 -24.52
C SER A 92 -6.61 3.24 -23.92
N SER A 93 -6.55 3.45 -22.60
CA SER A 93 -7.49 4.32 -21.88
C SER A 93 -7.33 5.78 -22.30
N LEU A 94 -6.10 6.26 -22.46
CA LEU A 94 -5.80 7.61 -22.93
C LEU A 94 -6.24 7.84 -24.38
N ASP A 95 -5.99 6.88 -25.28
CA ASP A 95 -6.47 6.95 -26.66
C ASP A 95 -8.01 6.98 -26.73
N THR A 96 -8.68 6.14 -25.95
CA THR A 96 -10.14 6.14 -25.83
C THR A 96 -10.68 7.46 -25.30
N LEU A 97 -10.01 8.04 -24.29
CA LEU A 97 -10.33 9.37 -23.75
C LEU A 97 -10.22 10.46 -24.83
N HIS A 98 -9.11 10.49 -25.58
CA HIS A 98 -8.91 11.45 -26.67
C HIS A 98 -9.96 11.32 -27.77
N LYS A 99 -10.26 10.09 -28.21
CA LYS A 99 -11.34 9.80 -29.16
C LYS A 99 -12.69 10.26 -28.64
N GLY A 100 -12.96 10.11 -27.35
CA GLY A 100 -14.18 10.59 -26.70
C GLY A 100 -14.31 12.10 -26.68
N LEU A 101 -13.24 12.81 -26.31
CA LEU A 101 -13.19 14.27 -26.33
C LEU A 101 -13.36 14.83 -27.74
N ALA A 102 -12.82 14.16 -28.76
CA ALA A 102 -12.94 14.58 -30.16
C ALA A 102 -14.37 14.48 -30.71
N LYS A 103 -15.23 13.62 -30.13
CA LYS A 103 -16.65 13.48 -30.52
C LYS A 103 -17.59 14.49 -29.85
N LEU A 104 -17.10 15.22 -28.86
CA LEU A 104 -17.87 16.28 -28.20
C LEU A 104 -17.86 17.55 -29.05
N ASP A 105 -18.94 18.33 -28.95
CA ASP A 105 -18.94 19.69 -29.46
C ASP A 105 -17.95 20.56 -28.67
N GLU A 106 -17.49 21.64 -29.29
CA GLU A 106 -16.44 22.52 -28.75
C GLU A 106 -16.74 22.99 -27.32
N ARG A 107 -17.99 23.40 -27.07
CA ARG A 107 -18.44 23.87 -25.76
C ARG A 107 -18.45 22.75 -24.72
N SER A 108 -19.00 21.58 -25.07
CA SER A 108 -18.99 20.42 -24.17
C SER A 108 -17.56 19.96 -23.84
N ARG A 109 -16.66 19.95 -24.83
CA ARG A 109 -15.26 19.58 -24.65
C ARG A 109 -14.53 20.54 -23.70
N ASP A 110 -14.69 21.84 -23.90
CA ASP A 110 -14.10 22.87 -23.05
C ASP A 110 -14.57 22.76 -21.59
N ILE A 111 -15.88 22.59 -21.38
CA ILE A 111 -16.46 22.38 -20.04
C ILE A 111 -15.86 21.14 -19.36
N ILE A 112 -15.73 20.01 -20.07
CA ILE A 112 -15.15 18.78 -19.49
C ILE A 112 -13.66 18.96 -19.18
N GLN A 113 -12.89 19.55 -20.09
CA GLN A 113 -11.46 19.81 -19.89
C GLN A 113 -11.21 20.66 -18.66
N ARG A 114 -11.88 21.83 -18.55
CA ARG A 114 -11.67 22.75 -17.42
C ARG A 114 -12.16 22.20 -16.08
N ARG A 115 -13.17 21.33 -16.08
CA ARG A 115 -13.72 20.76 -14.83
C ARG A 115 -13.02 19.50 -14.35
N TRP A 116 -12.49 18.69 -15.25
CA TRP A 116 -11.98 17.36 -14.91
C TRP A 116 -10.49 17.17 -15.19
N LEU A 117 -9.98 17.78 -16.28
CA LEU A 117 -8.62 17.57 -16.79
C LEU A 117 -7.66 18.73 -16.49
N GLY A 118 -8.12 19.81 -15.85
CA GLY A 118 -7.25 20.88 -15.37
C GLY A 118 -6.49 20.46 -14.12
N ASP A 119 -5.19 20.77 -14.07
CA ASP A 119 -4.27 20.34 -13.00
C ASP A 119 -4.62 20.96 -11.64
N GLU A 120 -4.54 22.29 -11.50
CA GLU A 120 -4.65 22.95 -10.18
C GLU A 120 -5.90 23.82 -9.99
N ASN A 121 -6.51 24.32 -11.07
CA ASN A 121 -7.67 25.22 -11.00
C ASN A 121 -8.84 24.69 -11.83
N LYS A 122 -9.54 23.69 -11.29
CA LYS A 122 -10.76 23.16 -11.89
C LYS A 122 -11.86 24.21 -11.82
N ALA A 123 -12.38 24.61 -12.98
CA ALA A 123 -13.41 25.63 -13.06
C ALA A 123 -14.68 25.19 -12.32
N THR A 124 -15.30 26.11 -11.59
CA THR A 124 -16.58 25.83 -10.93
C THR A 124 -17.74 25.92 -11.94
N LEU A 125 -18.87 25.30 -11.60
CA LEU A 125 -20.10 25.45 -12.38
C LEU A 125 -20.52 26.91 -12.57
N GLN A 126 -20.29 27.74 -11.55
CA GLN A 126 -20.68 29.15 -11.56
C GLN A 126 -19.75 29.97 -12.46
N GLU A 127 -18.44 29.76 -12.39
CA GLU A 127 -17.47 30.44 -13.28
C GLU A 127 -17.77 30.18 -14.76
N LEU A 128 -18.04 28.93 -15.12
CA LEU A 128 -18.41 28.58 -16.49
C LEU A 128 -19.79 29.13 -16.88
N ALA A 129 -20.72 29.19 -15.93
CA ALA A 129 -22.04 29.76 -16.16
C ALA A 129 -21.93 31.26 -16.49
N ASP A 130 -21.12 31.98 -15.71
CA ASP A 130 -20.86 33.42 -15.90
C ASP A 130 -20.14 33.68 -17.23
N GLU A 131 -19.13 32.87 -17.59
CA GLU A 131 -18.39 32.97 -18.86
C GLU A 131 -19.29 32.71 -20.09
N TYR A 132 -20.12 31.67 -20.02
CA TYR A 132 -21.01 31.31 -21.13
C TYR A 132 -22.36 32.04 -21.11
N GLY A 133 -22.60 32.93 -20.14
CA GLY A 133 -23.85 33.67 -19.99
C GLY A 133 -25.10 32.78 -19.82
N VAL A 134 -24.94 31.64 -19.14
CA VAL A 134 -26.04 30.69 -18.85
C VAL A 134 -26.15 30.42 -17.36
N SER A 135 -27.14 29.63 -16.93
CA SER A 135 -27.22 29.19 -15.53
C SER A 135 -26.24 28.05 -15.24
N ALA A 136 -25.81 27.92 -13.97
CA ALA A 136 -25.00 26.80 -13.49
C ALA A 136 -25.66 25.44 -13.76
N GLU A 137 -26.99 25.35 -13.63
CA GLU A 137 -27.73 24.13 -13.95
C GLU A 137 -27.64 23.79 -15.45
N ARG A 138 -27.58 24.79 -16.33
CA ARG A 138 -27.39 24.53 -17.77
C ARG A 138 -26.01 23.95 -18.05
N ILE A 139 -24.95 24.44 -17.41
CA ILE A 139 -23.60 23.86 -17.52
C ILE A 139 -23.59 22.41 -17.01
N ARG A 140 -24.25 22.15 -15.88
CA ARG A 140 -24.40 20.79 -15.32
C ARG A 140 -25.08 19.82 -16.30
N GLN A 141 -26.13 20.26 -16.99
CA GLN A 141 -26.80 19.45 -18.01
C GLN A 141 -25.89 19.14 -19.20
N VAL A 142 -25.12 20.13 -19.67
CA VAL A 142 -24.16 19.95 -20.76
C VAL A 142 -23.08 18.95 -20.36
N GLU A 143 -22.51 19.11 -19.17
CA GLU A 143 -21.55 18.17 -18.60
C GLU A 143 -22.11 16.74 -18.52
N ALA A 144 -23.31 16.56 -17.95
CA ALA A 144 -23.91 15.24 -17.79
C ALA A 144 -24.13 14.54 -19.14
N ASN A 145 -24.55 15.29 -20.16
CA ASN A 145 -24.73 14.77 -21.52
C ASN A 145 -23.39 14.42 -22.17
N ALA A 146 -22.36 15.26 -21.99
CA ALA A 146 -21.02 15.01 -22.51
C ALA A 146 -20.42 13.75 -21.87
N MET A 147 -20.51 13.62 -20.54
CA MET A 147 -20.06 12.42 -19.81
C MET A 147 -20.80 11.17 -20.25
N LYS A 148 -22.11 11.26 -20.51
CA LYS A 148 -22.89 10.13 -21.04
C LYS A 148 -22.39 9.70 -22.42
N LYS A 149 -22.09 10.65 -23.32
CA LYS A 149 -21.52 10.36 -24.65
C LYS A 149 -20.14 9.72 -24.54
N MET A 150 -19.28 10.21 -23.64
CA MET A 150 -17.95 9.64 -23.43
C MET A 150 -18.02 8.23 -22.86
N ARG A 151 -18.86 7.98 -21.84
CA ARG A 151 -19.03 6.64 -21.24
C ARG A 151 -19.47 5.58 -22.25
N ALA A 152 -20.28 5.94 -23.24
CA ALA A 152 -20.70 5.02 -24.28
C ALA A 152 -19.53 4.50 -25.15
N LEU A 153 -18.39 5.19 -25.17
CA LEU A 153 -17.19 4.78 -25.92
C LEU A 153 -16.26 3.88 -25.12
N PHE A 154 -16.36 3.87 -23.79
CA PHE A 154 -15.59 2.97 -22.93
C PHE A 154 -16.26 1.61 -22.73
N VAL A 155 -17.55 1.50 -23.06
CA VAL A 155 -18.35 0.27 -22.90
C VAL A 155 -18.52 -0.48 -24.25
N ALA A 156 -18.17 0.18 -25.36
CA ALA A 156 -18.26 -0.36 -26.72
C ALA A 156 -16.93 -0.97 -27.16
#